data_AF-A0A7W1YMI5-F1
#
_entry.id   AF-A0A7W1YMI5-F1
#
_cell.length_a   1.000
_cell.length_b   1.000
_cell.length_c   1.000
_cell.angle_alpha   90.00
_cell.angle_beta   90.00
_cell.angle_gamma   90.00
#
_symmetry.space_group_name_H-M   'P 1'
#
loop_
_entity.id
_entity.type
_entity.pdbx_description
1 polymer ?
#
loop_
_entity_poly.entity_id
_entity_poly.type
_entity_poly.pdbx_seq_one_letter_code
_entity_poly.pdbx_strand_id
1 'polypeptide(L)'
;MPAWVYLSLELSTLVLFGLTAVHAQRRSRAALLELLTAAVYGLLLEWCDIVIYGTYSYSTGFFLRVGPVPITIGLCWALLIYGAMLYSDQLGLPVWSAPFADAIWVIVLDLSFDAVAIRLGFWHWHIALSDGYWGVPAGNFNAWLYVALGFSLVTRWARGRKTMRSVWQLLAPLLAFLILLGGITLFDGLVRLLYPHTLGDKGMLIFAATLALFAGVTGVATLRYGLHLERGLDVLPTLTRWLMHGYFGLWLVVWLLVPQTRLAGMDLPPFLIGVAFALLVVEASLVVLVLLRHGRWIGHRQQLPRAEITVPVADRVSQIKP
;
A
#
# COMPACT_ATOMS: atom_id res chain seq x y z
N MET A 1 11.71 8.09 22.35
CA MET A 1 10.27 8.06 22.71
C MET A 1 9.99 7.10 23.85
N PRO A 2 8.92 7.30 24.64
CA PRO A 2 8.47 6.35 25.64
C PRO A 2 8.13 4.97 25.03
N ALA A 3 8.33 3.90 25.80
CA ALA A 3 8.11 2.52 25.33
C ALA A 3 6.68 2.25 24.83
N TRP A 4 5.67 2.90 25.43
CA TRP A 4 4.27 2.74 25.03
C TRP A 4 3.99 3.21 23.60
N VAL A 5 4.80 4.11 23.04
CA VAL A 5 4.64 4.59 21.66
C VAL A 5 4.94 3.45 20.68
N TYR A 6 6.07 2.74 20.86
CA TYR A 6 6.41 1.56 20.07
C TYR A 6 5.35 0.46 20.24
N LEU A 7 4.96 0.17 21.48
CA LEU A 7 3.96 -0.85 21.76
C LEU A 7 2.61 -0.52 21.09
N SER A 8 2.21 0.76 21.05
CA SER A 8 0.97 1.17 20.39
C SER A 8 0.99 0.88 18.89
N LEU A 9 2.13 1.10 18.22
CA LEU A 9 2.30 0.78 16.80
C LEU A 9 2.30 -0.74 16.58
N GLU A 10 3.01 -1.49 17.42
CA GLU A 10 3.09 -2.94 17.28
C GLU A 10 1.75 -3.63 17.52
N LEU A 11 1.07 -3.31 18.61
CA LEU A 11 -0.23 -3.91 18.93
C LEU A 11 -1.30 -3.55 17.89
N SER A 12 -1.36 -2.28 17.47
CA SER A 12 -2.33 -1.86 16.44
C SER A 12 -2.06 -2.57 15.11
N THR A 13 -0.81 -2.69 14.70
CA THR A 13 -0.43 -3.40 13.47
C THR A 13 -0.74 -4.89 13.54
N LEU A 14 -0.45 -5.56 14.66
CA LEU A 14 -0.76 -6.97 14.86
C LEU A 14 -2.28 -7.23 14.79
N VAL A 15 -3.09 -6.37 15.41
CA VAL A 15 -4.55 -6.46 15.35
C VAL A 15 -5.03 -6.27 13.91
N LEU A 16 -4.58 -5.22 13.22
CA LEU A 16 -4.96 -4.95 11.84
C LEU A 16 -4.53 -6.07 10.88
N PHE A 17 -3.34 -6.62 11.07
CA PHE A 17 -2.85 -7.75 10.31
C PHE A 17 -3.68 -9.01 10.56
N GLY A 18 -3.99 -9.32 11.83
CA GLY A 18 -4.84 -10.45 12.18
C GLY A 18 -6.24 -10.36 11.57
N LEU A 19 -6.88 -9.18 11.66
CA LEU A 19 -8.18 -8.93 11.02
C LEU A 19 -8.07 -9.08 9.49
N THR A 20 -7.02 -8.54 8.88
CA THR A 20 -6.80 -8.60 7.42
C THR A 20 -6.52 -10.03 6.96
N ALA A 21 -5.82 -10.84 7.75
CA ALA A 21 -5.59 -12.24 7.48
C ALA A 21 -6.89 -13.06 7.52
N VAL A 22 -7.76 -12.83 8.51
CA VAL A 22 -9.09 -13.44 8.57
C VAL A 22 -9.93 -13.04 7.34
N HIS A 23 -9.91 -11.76 6.96
CA HIS A 23 -10.59 -11.28 5.76
C HIS A 23 -10.03 -11.94 4.48
N ALA A 24 -8.71 -11.98 4.32
CA ALA A 24 -8.06 -12.60 3.16
C ALA A 24 -8.39 -14.09 3.07
N GLN A 25 -8.35 -14.81 4.18
CA GLN A 25 -8.71 -16.22 4.26
C GLN A 25 -10.17 -16.47 3.85
N ARG A 26 -11.09 -15.60 4.29
CA ARG A 26 -12.51 -15.66 3.90
C ARG A 26 -12.72 -15.39 2.41
N ARG A 27 -11.87 -14.59 1.76
CA ARG A 27 -11.88 -14.44 0.29
C ARG A 27 -11.38 -15.68 -0.42
N SER A 28 -10.19 -16.16 -0.06
CA SER A 28 -9.62 -17.41 -0.60
C SER A 28 -8.31 -17.77 0.10
N ARG A 29 -7.91 -19.04 0.03
CA ARG A 29 -6.56 -19.48 0.42
C ARG A 29 -5.46 -18.76 -0.35
N ALA A 30 -5.70 -18.41 -1.62
CA ALA A 30 -4.73 -17.68 -2.44
C ALA A 30 -4.54 -16.24 -1.93
N ALA A 31 -5.62 -15.54 -1.57
CA ALA A 31 -5.53 -14.20 -1.01
C ALA A 31 -4.78 -14.18 0.33
N LEU A 32 -5.02 -15.17 1.19
CA LEU A 32 -4.22 -15.33 2.42
C LEU A 32 -2.74 -15.55 2.09
N LEU A 33 -2.43 -16.41 1.12
CA LEU A 33 -1.04 -16.65 0.71
C LEU A 33 -0.37 -15.38 0.15
N GLU A 34 -1.10 -14.57 -0.62
CA GLU A 34 -0.62 -13.27 -1.11
C GLU A 34 -0.30 -12.30 0.04
N LEU A 35 -1.16 -12.21 1.06
CA LEU A 35 -0.89 -11.41 2.25
C LEU A 35 0.33 -11.92 3.05
N LEU A 36 0.42 -13.23 3.29
CA LEU A 36 1.52 -13.81 4.07
C LEU A 36 2.86 -13.66 3.33
N THR A 37 2.88 -13.85 2.02
CA THR A 37 4.07 -13.63 1.21
C THR A 37 4.44 -12.16 1.12
N ALA A 38 3.47 -11.23 1.15
CA ALA A 38 3.76 -9.80 1.24
C ALA A 38 4.42 -9.44 2.59
N ALA A 39 4.05 -10.09 3.69
CA ALA A 39 4.70 -9.91 4.99
C ALA A 39 6.14 -10.42 5.00
N VAL A 40 6.38 -11.60 4.42
CA VAL A 40 7.73 -12.15 4.24
C VAL A 40 8.56 -11.22 3.35
N TYR A 41 7.97 -10.70 2.27
CA TYR A 41 8.61 -9.73 1.40
C TYR A 41 8.98 -8.44 2.13
N GLY A 42 8.06 -7.89 2.93
CA GLY A 42 8.32 -6.73 3.77
C GLY A 42 9.49 -6.93 4.74
N LEU A 43 9.59 -8.09 5.39
CA LEU A 43 10.75 -8.37 6.26
C LEU A 43 12.05 -8.55 5.47
N LEU A 44 11.98 -9.24 4.32
CA LEU A 44 13.13 -9.50 3.47
C LEU A 44 13.72 -8.19 2.92
N LEU A 45 12.87 -7.32 2.35
CA LEU A 45 13.34 -6.08 1.71
C LEU A 45 14.00 -5.15 2.74
N GLU A 46 13.40 -5.02 3.92
CA GLU A 46 13.90 -4.17 5.01
C GLU A 46 15.24 -4.69 5.55
N TRP A 47 15.34 -6.01 5.76
CA TRP A 47 16.58 -6.62 6.24
C TRP A 47 17.70 -6.43 5.23
N CYS A 48 17.43 -6.74 3.97
CA CYS A 48 18.40 -6.61 2.90
C CYS A 48 18.81 -5.16 2.68
N ASP A 49 17.89 -4.20 2.77
CA ASP A 49 18.21 -2.78 2.63
C ASP A 49 19.21 -2.31 3.71
N ILE A 50 18.95 -2.67 4.98
CA ILE A 50 19.86 -2.38 6.10
C ILE A 50 21.24 -3.03 5.89
N VAL A 51 21.29 -4.28 5.41
CA VAL A 51 22.56 -5.01 5.25
C VAL A 51 23.36 -4.54 4.03
N ILE A 52 22.68 -4.26 2.91
CA ILE A 52 23.33 -3.91 1.63
C ILE A 52 23.72 -2.44 1.61
N TYR A 53 22.82 -1.55 2.02
CA TYR A 53 22.99 -0.10 1.87
C TYR A 53 23.31 0.60 3.19
N GLY A 54 22.81 0.10 4.32
CA GLY A 54 23.12 0.66 5.65
C GLY A 54 22.74 2.14 5.77
N THR A 55 21.67 2.57 5.10
CA THR A 55 21.24 3.97 4.99
C THR A 55 20.38 4.45 6.16
N TYR A 56 19.84 3.51 6.95
CA TYR A 56 19.08 3.79 8.16
C TYR A 56 19.17 2.62 9.15
N SER A 57 18.68 2.87 10.37
CA SER A 57 18.54 1.83 11.40
C SER A 57 17.22 1.99 12.16
N TYR A 58 16.59 0.85 12.46
CA TYR A 58 15.43 0.81 13.35
C TYR A 58 15.84 0.97 14.81
N SER A 59 14.99 1.66 15.56
CA SER A 59 15.13 1.81 17.00
C SER A 59 15.12 0.48 17.72
N THR A 60 15.90 0.40 18.80
CA THR A 60 15.91 -0.72 19.72
C THR A 60 14.68 -0.77 20.63
N GLY A 61 13.81 0.25 20.57
CA GLY A 61 12.57 0.32 21.36
C GLY A 61 11.43 -0.60 20.91
N PHE A 62 11.53 -1.21 19.71
CA PHE A 62 10.57 -2.22 19.27
C PHE A 62 10.73 -3.54 20.02
N PHE A 63 9.62 -4.13 20.44
CA PHE A 63 9.61 -5.34 21.25
C PHE A 63 9.74 -6.62 20.40
N LEU A 64 9.11 -6.64 19.22
CA LEU A 64 9.09 -7.80 18.33
C LEU A 64 9.97 -7.53 17.11
N ARG A 65 11.15 -8.14 17.07
CA ARG A 65 12.14 -7.96 16.00
C ARG A 65 12.67 -9.29 15.50
N VAL A 66 13.04 -9.33 14.23
CA VAL A 66 13.86 -10.37 13.63
C VAL A 66 15.14 -9.65 13.17
N GLY A 67 16.25 -9.95 13.83
CA GLY A 67 17.50 -9.21 13.63
C GLY A 67 17.31 -7.69 13.81
N PRO A 68 17.73 -6.84 12.85
CA PRO A 68 17.56 -5.40 12.96
C PRO A 68 16.12 -4.93 12.69
N VAL A 69 15.27 -5.77 12.08
CA VAL A 69 13.96 -5.35 11.55
C VAL A 69 12.83 -5.65 12.54
N PRO A 70 12.00 -4.67 12.91
CA PRO A 70 10.77 -4.92 13.66
C PRO A 70 9.74 -5.69 12.83
N ILE A 71 9.12 -6.71 13.41
CA ILE A 71 8.11 -7.54 12.73
C ILE A 71 6.97 -6.67 12.19
N THR A 72 6.56 -5.70 12.99
CA THR A 72 5.52 -4.71 12.65
C THR A 72 5.75 -4.02 11.31
N ILE A 73 6.98 -3.71 10.92
CA ILE A 73 7.25 -3.03 9.65
C ILE A 73 6.96 -3.98 8.47
N GLY A 74 7.39 -5.24 8.57
CA GLY A 74 7.05 -6.25 7.56
C GLY A 74 5.54 -6.48 7.43
N LEU A 75 4.82 -6.46 8.56
CA LEU A 75 3.36 -6.54 8.55
C LEU A 75 2.69 -5.29 7.97
N CYS A 76 3.21 -4.10 8.24
CA CYS A 76 2.75 -2.86 7.60
C CYS A 76 2.87 -2.95 6.08
N TRP A 77 4.03 -3.35 5.56
CA TRP A 77 4.22 -3.56 4.12
C TRP A 77 3.17 -4.51 3.53
N ALA A 78 2.88 -5.62 4.21
CA ALA A 78 1.86 -6.56 3.78
C ALA A 78 0.47 -5.92 3.69
N LEU A 79 0.07 -5.16 4.72
CA LEU A 79 -1.20 -4.46 4.77
C LEU A 79 -1.34 -3.43 3.64
N LEU A 80 -0.27 -2.67 3.40
CA LEU A 80 -0.22 -1.63 2.38
C LEU A 80 -0.34 -2.20 0.96
N ILE A 81 0.51 -3.18 0.64
CA ILE A 81 0.55 -3.81 -0.68
C ILE A 81 -0.74 -4.57 -0.95
N TYR A 82 -1.20 -5.38 0.01
CA TYR A 82 -2.45 -6.15 -0.12
C TYR A 82 -3.66 -5.21 -0.31
N GLY A 83 -3.75 -4.14 0.48
CA GLY A 83 -4.84 -3.17 0.35
C GLY A 83 -4.82 -2.44 -0.99
N ALA A 84 -3.65 -2.00 -1.45
CA ALA A 84 -3.49 -1.33 -2.75
C ALA A 84 -3.91 -2.25 -3.90
N MET A 85 -3.45 -3.51 -3.90
CA MET A 85 -3.82 -4.50 -4.92
C MET A 85 -5.33 -4.78 -4.97
N LEU A 86 -6.00 -4.81 -3.80
CA LEU A 86 -7.44 -4.96 -3.76
C LEU A 86 -8.17 -3.74 -4.34
N TYR A 87 -7.63 -2.53 -4.17
CA TYR A 87 -8.21 -1.32 -4.78
C TYR A 87 -8.12 -1.32 -6.28
N SER A 88 -6.95 -1.59 -6.86
CA SER A 88 -6.83 -1.65 -8.32
C SER A 88 -7.66 -2.79 -8.91
N ASP A 89 -7.79 -3.93 -8.20
CA ASP A 89 -8.71 -5.01 -8.57
C ASP A 89 -10.17 -4.55 -8.54
N GLN A 90 -10.62 -3.87 -7.49
CA GLN A 90 -11.99 -3.35 -7.37
C GLN A 90 -12.31 -2.29 -8.41
N LEU A 91 -11.33 -1.47 -8.79
CA LEU A 91 -11.45 -0.47 -9.85
C LEU A 91 -11.49 -1.09 -11.25
N GLY A 92 -11.23 -2.40 -11.36
CA GLY A 92 -11.22 -3.12 -12.63
C GLY A 92 -10.07 -2.66 -13.53
N LEU A 93 -8.96 -2.20 -12.95
CA LEU A 93 -7.80 -1.79 -13.74
C LEU A 93 -7.21 -3.01 -14.45
N PRO A 94 -6.82 -2.89 -15.73
CA PRO A 94 -6.25 -4.02 -16.44
C PRO A 94 -4.93 -4.45 -15.79
N VAL A 95 -4.69 -5.77 -15.79
CA VAL A 95 -3.58 -6.44 -15.09
C VAL A 95 -2.21 -5.82 -15.36
N TRP A 96 -1.98 -5.31 -16.56
CA TRP A 96 -0.71 -4.68 -16.95
C TRP A 96 -0.51 -3.29 -16.32
N SER A 97 -1.59 -2.58 -15.99
CA SER A 97 -1.55 -1.23 -15.41
C SER A 97 -1.72 -1.21 -13.89
N ALA A 98 -2.42 -2.21 -13.33
CA ALA A 98 -2.75 -2.27 -11.92
C ALA A 98 -1.54 -2.18 -10.97
N PRO A 99 -0.37 -2.81 -11.25
CA PRO A 99 0.84 -2.65 -10.43
C PRO A 99 1.34 -1.20 -10.30
N PHE A 100 1.16 -0.37 -11.34
CA PHE A 100 1.54 1.04 -11.30
C PHE A 100 0.60 1.84 -10.39
N ALA A 101 -0.70 1.56 -10.46
CA ALA A 101 -1.68 2.15 -9.54
C ALA A 101 -1.42 1.73 -8.09
N ASP A 102 -1.08 0.45 -7.87
CA ASP A 102 -0.76 -0.09 -6.54
C ASP A 102 0.43 0.65 -5.92
N ALA A 103 1.47 0.93 -6.72
CA ALA A 103 2.63 1.71 -6.29
C ALA A 103 2.27 3.14 -5.90
N ILE A 104 1.42 3.82 -6.68
CA ILE A 104 0.93 5.16 -6.35
C ILE A 104 0.15 5.14 -5.03
N TRP A 105 -0.70 4.14 -4.81
CA TRP A 105 -1.48 4.04 -3.58
C TRP A 105 -0.62 3.77 -2.35
N VAL A 106 0.44 3.00 -2.49
CA VAL A 106 1.35 2.75 -1.38
C VAL A 106 2.16 4.01 -1.03
N ILE A 107 2.70 4.74 -2.03
CA ILE A 107 3.51 5.95 -1.77
C ILE A 107 2.72 7.15 -1.25
N VAL A 108 1.41 7.23 -1.52
CA VAL A 108 0.54 8.30 -0.98
C VAL A 108 0.55 8.32 0.56
N LEU A 109 0.79 7.19 1.22
CA LEU A 109 0.95 7.19 2.68
C LEU A 109 2.32 7.75 3.11
N ASP A 110 3.37 7.30 2.44
CA ASP A 110 4.76 7.51 2.85
C ASP A 110 5.23 8.96 2.79
N LEU A 111 4.70 9.74 1.83
CA LEU A 111 4.96 11.19 1.67
C LEU A 111 4.64 12.05 2.90
N SER A 112 4.04 11.47 3.95
CA SER A 112 3.98 12.08 5.29
C SER A 112 4.38 11.11 6.40
N PHE A 113 4.05 9.82 6.26
CA PHE A 113 4.27 8.78 7.26
C PHE A 113 5.74 8.70 7.70
N ASP A 114 6.70 8.66 6.77
CA ASP A 114 8.11 8.45 7.11
C ASP A 114 8.68 9.65 7.88
N ALA A 115 8.39 10.87 7.41
CA ALA A 115 8.78 12.10 8.09
C ALA A 115 8.23 12.18 9.53
N VAL A 116 7.03 11.65 9.79
CA VAL A 116 6.50 11.55 11.16
C VAL A 116 7.16 10.42 11.94
N ALA A 117 7.39 9.26 11.33
CA ALA A 117 7.94 8.08 11.97
C ALA A 117 9.39 8.27 12.46
N ILE A 118 10.24 8.95 11.69
CA ILE A 118 11.61 9.28 12.12
C ILE A 118 11.61 10.24 13.31
N ARG A 119 10.60 11.12 13.39
CA ARG A 119 10.37 12.01 14.53
C ARG A 119 9.82 11.24 15.73
N LEU A 120 9.01 10.21 15.53
CA LEU A 120 8.65 9.25 16.58
C LEU A 120 9.84 8.38 17.03
N GLY A 121 11.00 8.51 16.37
CA GLY A 121 12.19 7.73 16.67
C GLY A 121 12.02 6.25 16.36
N PHE A 122 11.11 5.89 15.44
CA PHE A 122 10.93 4.51 15.02
C PHE A 122 12.16 4.02 14.24
N TRP A 123 12.71 4.85 13.37
CA TRP A 123 14.00 4.64 12.72
C TRP A 123 14.71 5.97 12.49
N HIS A 124 15.97 5.90 12.11
CA HIS A 124 16.80 7.07 11.82
C HIS A 124 17.52 6.86 10.50
N TRP A 125 17.29 7.76 9.55
CA TRP A 125 18.10 7.87 8.34
C TRP A 125 19.46 8.47 8.68
N HIS A 126 20.51 8.08 7.94
CA HIS A 126 21.86 8.63 8.08
C HIS A 126 22.01 9.99 7.35
N ILE A 127 21.00 10.86 7.47
CA ILE A 127 20.97 12.25 7.00
C ILE A 127 20.38 13.16 8.07
N ALA A 128 20.62 14.47 8.00
CA ALA A 128 20.02 15.39 8.97
C ALA A 128 18.51 15.59 8.72
N LEU A 129 17.75 15.91 9.77
CA LEU A 129 16.30 16.21 9.65
C LEU A 129 16.01 17.43 8.74
N SER A 130 17.00 18.31 8.56
CA SER A 130 16.94 19.47 7.65
C SER A 130 17.21 19.11 6.18
N ASP A 131 17.68 17.90 5.90
CA ASP A 131 18.05 17.46 4.56
C ASP A 131 16.92 16.64 3.91
N GLY A 132 17.00 16.48 2.59
CA GLY A 132 16.02 15.70 1.82
C GLY A 132 14.60 16.21 1.99
N TYR A 133 13.64 15.29 2.04
CA TYR A 133 12.23 15.59 2.29
C TYR A 133 11.93 15.49 3.79
N TRP A 134 12.25 16.55 4.52
CA TRP A 134 12.09 16.61 5.99
C TRP A 134 12.80 15.49 6.75
N GLY A 135 14.02 15.15 6.34
CA GLY A 135 14.84 14.09 6.95
C GLY A 135 14.67 12.73 6.30
N VAL A 136 13.93 12.63 5.19
CA VAL A 136 13.75 11.39 4.41
C VAL A 136 14.46 11.50 3.06
N PRO A 137 15.34 10.55 2.70
CA PRO A 137 16.00 10.53 1.39
C PRO A 137 15.02 10.24 0.24
N ALA A 138 15.20 10.88 -0.92
CA ALA A 138 14.39 10.65 -2.12
C ALA A 138 14.47 9.22 -2.63
N GLY A 139 15.60 8.55 -2.36
CA GLY A 139 15.79 7.13 -2.63
C GLY A 139 14.75 6.25 -1.93
N ASN A 140 14.30 6.61 -0.73
CA ASN A 140 13.24 5.89 -0.01
C ASN A 140 11.92 5.96 -0.80
N PHE A 141 11.46 7.15 -1.17
CA PHE A 141 10.19 7.27 -1.90
C PHE A 141 10.22 6.56 -3.26
N ASN A 142 11.36 6.63 -3.95
CA ASN A 142 11.51 5.88 -5.20
C ASN A 142 11.50 4.36 -4.92
N ALA A 143 12.16 3.87 -3.87
CA ALA A 143 12.11 2.47 -3.48
C ALA A 143 10.68 2.01 -3.18
N TRP A 144 9.87 2.80 -2.46
CA TRP A 144 8.45 2.52 -2.19
C TRP A 144 7.63 2.24 -3.46
N LEU A 145 7.88 2.99 -4.55
CA LEU A 145 7.24 2.73 -5.84
C LEU A 145 7.58 1.33 -6.36
N TYR A 146 8.86 0.95 -6.32
CA TYR A 146 9.32 -0.34 -6.83
C TYR A 146 8.98 -1.52 -5.91
N VAL A 147 8.87 -1.30 -4.60
CA VAL A 147 8.40 -2.31 -3.63
C VAL A 147 7.00 -2.80 -4.02
N ALA A 148 6.06 -1.86 -4.13
CA ALA A 148 4.67 -2.16 -4.44
C ALA A 148 4.50 -2.62 -5.89
N LEU A 149 5.19 -1.98 -6.85
CA LEU A 149 5.17 -2.38 -8.26
C LEU A 149 5.65 -3.83 -8.41
N GLY A 150 6.82 -4.16 -7.85
CA GLY A 150 7.45 -5.47 -8.00
C GLY A 150 6.59 -6.59 -7.43
N PHE A 151 6.11 -6.43 -6.20
CA PHE A 151 5.28 -7.47 -5.57
C PHE A 151 3.93 -7.65 -6.29
N SER A 152 3.27 -6.55 -6.65
CA SER A 152 1.99 -6.59 -7.36
C SER A 152 2.15 -7.25 -8.74
N LEU A 153 3.18 -6.87 -9.50
CA LEU A 153 3.47 -7.44 -10.82
C LEU A 153 3.67 -8.96 -10.75
N VAL A 154 4.55 -9.42 -9.85
CA VAL A 154 4.87 -10.85 -9.72
C VAL A 154 3.67 -11.64 -9.23
N THR A 155 2.93 -11.11 -8.25
CA THR A 155 1.73 -11.77 -7.72
C THR A 155 0.66 -11.90 -8.79
N ARG A 156 0.38 -10.84 -9.56
CA ARG A 156 -0.59 -10.89 -10.66
C ARG A 156 -0.16 -11.84 -11.78
N TRP A 157 1.13 -11.89 -12.08
CA TRP A 157 1.69 -12.89 -12.98
C TRP A 157 1.48 -14.31 -12.46
N ALA A 158 1.71 -14.55 -11.17
CA ALA A 158 1.45 -15.84 -10.52
C ALA A 158 -0.04 -16.21 -10.56
N ARG A 159 -0.96 -15.25 -10.33
CA ARG A 159 -2.42 -15.44 -10.46
C ARG A 159 -2.82 -15.96 -11.84
N GLY A 160 -2.15 -15.52 -12.91
CA GLY A 160 -2.38 -15.95 -14.29
C GLY A 160 -1.87 -17.36 -14.63
N ARG A 161 -1.13 -18.02 -13.74
CA ARG A 161 -0.62 -19.38 -13.97
C ARG A 161 -1.65 -20.44 -13.59
N LYS A 162 -1.93 -21.37 -14.51
CA LYS A 162 -2.86 -22.50 -14.28
C LYS A 162 -2.27 -23.56 -13.36
N THR A 163 -0.98 -23.87 -13.54
CA THR A 163 -0.22 -24.84 -12.74
C THR A 163 0.77 -24.11 -11.84
N MET A 164 1.09 -24.70 -10.68
CA MET A 164 2.12 -24.17 -9.76
C MET A 164 1.89 -22.73 -9.27
N ARG A 165 0.66 -22.20 -9.35
CA ARG A 165 0.32 -20.85 -8.89
C ARG A 165 0.83 -20.56 -7.47
N SER A 166 0.60 -21.48 -6.53
CA SER A 166 1.04 -21.31 -5.14
C SER A 166 2.57 -21.31 -5.01
N VAL A 167 3.28 -22.08 -5.82
CA VAL A 167 4.76 -22.09 -5.83
C VAL A 167 5.28 -20.75 -6.34
N TRP A 168 4.72 -20.23 -7.43
CA TRP A 168 5.08 -18.90 -7.93
C TRP A 168 4.78 -17.80 -6.92
N GLN A 169 3.67 -17.91 -6.17
CA GLN A 169 3.38 -16.98 -5.09
C GLN A 169 4.38 -17.09 -3.93
N LEU A 170 4.80 -18.29 -3.55
CA LEU A 170 5.84 -18.49 -2.54
C LEU A 170 7.20 -17.92 -2.96
N LEU A 171 7.50 -17.92 -4.25
CA LEU A 171 8.69 -17.28 -4.82
C LEU A 171 8.53 -15.77 -5.04
N ALA A 172 7.31 -15.22 -4.93
CA ALA A 172 7.03 -13.82 -5.21
C ALA A 172 7.90 -12.83 -4.41
N PRO A 173 8.16 -13.04 -3.10
CA PRO A 173 9.04 -12.16 -2.33
C PRO A 173 10.43 -11.99 -2.94
N LEU A 174 11.04 -13.10 -3.40
CA LEU A 174 12.38 -13.09 -3.98
C LEU A 174 12.39 -12.39 -5.34
N LEU A 175 11.44 -12.71 -6.20
CA LEU A 175 11.35 -12.11 -7.54
C LEU A 175 11.00 -10.62 -7.47
N ALA A 176 10.12 -10.22 -6.55
CA ALA A 176 9.79 -8.82 -6.29
C ALA A 176 11.00 -8.05 -5.74
N PHE A 177 11.80 -8.68 -4.88
CA PHE A 177 13.04 -8.09 -4.37
C PHE A 177 14.06 -7.82 -5.50
N LEU A 178 14.17 -8.71 -6.49
CA LEU A 178 15.03 -8.44 -7.66
C LEU A 178 14.55 -7.24 -8.48
N ILE A 179 13.24 -7.06 -8.63
CA ILE A 179 12.65 -5.88 -9.30
C ILE A 179 12.95 -4.60 -8.49
N LEU A 180 12.80 -4.65 -7.17
CA LEU A 180 13.17 -3.57 -6.27
C LEU A 180 14.64 -3.19 -6.43
N LEU A 181 15.55 -4.16 -6.39
CA LEU A 181 16.99 -3.92 -6.54
C LEU A 181 17.31 -3.26 -7.88
N GLY A 182 16.67 -3.70 -8.97
CA GLY A 182 16.78 -3.05 -10.28
C GLY A 182 16.30 -1.60 -10.26
N GLY A 183 15.17 -1.32 -9.59
CA GLY A 183 14.62 0.02 -9.44
C GLY A 183 15.51 0.97 -8.63
N ILE A 184 16.06 0.49 -7.50
CA ILE A 184 17.03 1.24 -6.69
C ILE A 184 18.30 1.52 -7.49
N THR A 185 18.84 0.51 -8.18
CA THR A 185 20.07 0.65 -8.99
C THR A 185 19.88 1.64 -10.13
N LEU A 186 18.73 1.60 -10.81
CA LEU A 186 18.37 2.57 -11.85
C LEU A 186 18.32 3.98 -11.27
N PHE A 187 17.66 4.17 -10.12
CA PHE A 187 17.56 5.47 -9.48
C PHE A 187 18.92 6.03 -9.09
N ASP A 188 19.76 5.24 -8.40
CA ASP A 188 21.12 5.65 -8.03
C ASP A 188 21.96 5.99 -9.26
N GLY A 189 21.86 5.18 -10.32
CA GLY A 189 22.52 5.46 -11.61
C GLY A 189 22.08 6.79 -12.22
N LEU A 190 20.77 7.10 -12.22
CA LEU A 190 20.24 8.37 -12.71
C LEU A 190 20.66 9.55 -11.84
N VAL A 191 20.67 9.40 -10.52
CA VAL A 191 21.14 10.44 -9.59
C VAL A 191 22.60 10.76 -9.88
N ARG A 192 23.47 9.75 -9.97
CA ARG A 192 24.90 9.93 -10.25
C ARG A 192 25.15 10.56 -11.63
N LEU A 193 24.35 10.21 -12.62
CA LEU A 193 24.46 10.76 -13.98
C LEU A 193 24.05 12.23 -14.05
N LEU A 194 22.91 12.58 -13.44
CA LEU A 194 22.31 13.91 -13.56
C LEU A 194 22.84 14.91 -12.52
N TYR A 195 23.35 14.42 -11.40
CA TYR A 195 23.81 15.22 -10.26
C TYR A 195 25.22 14.83 -9.77
N PRO A 196 26.24 14.78 -10.64
CA PRO A 196 27.55 14.18 -10.34
C PRO A 196 28.39 14.91 -9.28
N HIS A 197 28.09 16.19 -9.01
CA HIS A 197 28.92 17.06 -8.15
C HIS A 197 28.15 17.73 -7.02
N THR A 198 26.90 17.35 -6.79
CA THR A 198 26.10 17.94 -5.70
C THR A 198 26.13 17.05 -4.47
N LEU A 199 26.51 17.65 -3.34
CA LEU A 199 26.32 17.08 -2.02
C LEU A 199 24.84 17.24 -1.63
N GLY A 200 24.22 16.19 -1.10
CA GLY A 200 22.83 16.19 -0.62
C GLY A 200 21.81 15.50 -1.51
N ASP A 201 20.63 15.25 -0.97
CA ASP A 201 19.55 14.47 -1.59
C ASP A 201 18.74 15.31 -2.59
N LYS A 202 19.07 15.21 -3.88
CA LYS A 202 18.35 15.85 -5.00
C LYS A 202 17.59 14.88 -5.89
N GLY A 203 17.43 13.64 -5.44
CA GLY A 203 16.72 12.60 -6.19
C GLY A 203 15.21 12.86 -6.33
N MET A 204 14.67 13.88 -5.66
CA MET A 204 13.23 14.19 -5.67
C MET A 204 12.67 14.47 -7.06
N LEU A 205 13.42 15.09 -7.96
CA LEU A 205 12.97 15.31 -9.34
C LEU A 205 12.89 14.00 -10.13
N ILE A 206 13.83 13.08 -9.91
CA ILE A 206 13.81 11.75 -10.51
C ILE A 206 12.63 10.96 -9.96
N PHE A 207 12.42 10.98 -8.64
CA PHE A 207 11.25 10.38 -8.01
C PHE A 207 9.94 10.95 -8.57
N ALA A 208 9.81 12.28 -8.69
CA ALA A 208 8.63 12.93 -9.24
C ALA A 208 8.39 12.51 -10.70
N ALA A 209 9.45 12.38 -11.50
CA ALA A 209 9.34 11.87 -12.87
C ALA A 209 8.91 10.40 -12.92
N THR A 210 9.44 9.54 -12.05
CA THR A 210 9.01 8.14 -11.91
C THR A 210 7.54 8.04 -11.50
N LEU A 211 7.12 8.84 -10.52
CA LEU A 211 5.73 8.92 -10.08
C LEU A 211 4.81 9.41 -11.21
N ALA A 212 5.22 10.45 -11.94
CA ALA A 212 4.47 10.96 -13.08
C ALA A 212 4.36 9.93 -14.21
N LEU A 213 5.40 9.13 -14.46
CA LEU A 213 5.36 8.01 -15.38
C LEU A 213 4.32 6.97 -14.95
N PHE A 214 4.35 6.55 -13.68
CA PHE A 214 3.41 5.55 -13.14
C PHE A 214 1.97 6.06 -13.20
N ALA A 215 1.77 7.35 -12.86
CA ALA A 215 0.49 8.02 -12.97
C ALA A 215 0.02 8.13 -14.42
N GLY A 216 0.93 8.43 -15.37
CA GLY A 216 0.64 8.47 -16.80
C GLY A 216 0.21 7.12 -17.35
N VAL A 217 0.93 6.04 -16.98
CA VAL A 217 0.58 4.66 -17.34
C VAL A 217 -0.82 4.29 -16.81
N THR A 218 -1.08 4.58 -15.53
CA THR A 218 -2.37 4.33 -14.90
C THR A 218 -3.48 5.15 -15.53
N GLY A 219 -3.25 6.44 -15.77
CA GLY A 219 -4.20 7.36 -16.40
C GLY A 219 -4.55 6.96 -17.84
N VAL A 220 -3.56 6.56 -18.64
CA VAL A 220 -3.80 6.03 -20.00
C VAL A 220 -4.66 4.78 -19.95
N ALA A 221 -4.41 3.86 -19.02
CA ALA A 221 -5.23 2.67 -18.85
C ALA A 221 -6.68 3.05 -18.46
N THR A 222 -6.84 3.93 -17.47
CA THR A 222 -8.16 4.40 -17.03
C THR A 222 -8.93 5.11 -18.14
N LEU A 223 -8.27 5.93 -18.97
CA LEU A 223 -8.91 6.62 -20.09
C LEU A 223 -9.30 5.66 -21.22
N ARG A 224 -8.47 4.65 -21.51
CA ARG A 224 -8.72 3.70 -22.60
C ARG A 224 -9.76 2.64 -22.27
N TYR A 225 -9.71 2.12 -21.05
CA TYR A 225 -10.54 0.97 -20.64
C TYR A 225 -11.68 1.39 -19.70
N GLY A 226 -11.65 2.60 -19.14
CA GLY A 226 -12.59 3.01 -18.11
C GLY A 226 -12.30 2.35 -16.76
N LEU A 227 -13.16 2.65 -15.78
CA LEU A 227 -13.19 1.97 -14.49
C LEU A 227 -14.39 1.03 -14.44
N HIS A 228 -14.13 -0.24 -14.16
CA HIS A 228 -15.14 -1.28 -14.02
C HIS A 228 -15.19 -1.72 -12.57
N LEU A 229 -16.16 -1.21 -11.81
CA LEU A 229 -16.32 -1.60 -10.42
C LEU A 229 -16.86 -3.03 -10.34
N GLU A 230 -15.94 -4.01 -10.28
CA GLU A 230 -16.30 -5.43 -10.25
C GLU A 230 -17.00 -5.81 -8.94
N ARG A 231 -16.62 -5.15 -7.83
CA ARG A 231 -17.10 -5.45 -6.47
C ARG A 231 -17.25 -4.17 -5.64
N GLY A 232 -18.01 -4.26 -4.55
CA GLY A 232 -18.10 -3.20 -3.55
C GLY A 232 -16.73 -2.89 -2.94
N LEU A 233 -16.64 -1.76 -2.23
CA LEU A 233 -15.44 -1.41 -1.48
C LEU A 233 -15.17 -2.45 -0.39
N ASP A 234 -13.99 -3.06 -0.39
CA ASP A 234 -13.52 -3.86 0.75
C ASP A 234 -13.22 -2.89 1.91
N VAL A 235 -14.13 -2.89 2.89
CA VAL A 235 -14.10 -1.95 4.03
C VAL A 235 -12.84 -2.14 4.88
N LEU A 236 -12.41 -3.38 5.10
CA LEU A 236 -11.31 -3.65 6.02
C LEU A 236 -9.95 -3.12 5.53
N PRO A 237 -9.49 -3.42 4.30
CA PRO A 237 -8.27 -2.81 3.75
C PRO A 237 -8.33 -1.27 3.75
N THR A 238 -9.51 -0.71 3.51
CA THR A 238 -9.72 0.75 3.57
C THR A 238 -9.55 1.29 4.97
N LEU A 239 -10.21 0.68 5.94
CA LEU A 239 -10.09 1.07 7.33
C LEU A 239 -8.65 0.95 7.81
N THR A 240 -7.94 -0.12 7.45
CA THR A 240 -6.53 -0.31 7.80
C THR A 240 -5.66 0.87 7.35
N ARG A 241 -5.81 1.30 6.10
CA ARG A 241 -5.01 2.40 5.56
C ARG A 241 -5.41 3.76 6.15
N TRP A 242 -6.71 4.00 6.35
CA TRP A 242 -7.18 5.21 7.03
C TRP A 242 -6.71 5.28 8.48
N LEU A 243 -6.66 4.15 9.18
CA LEU A 243 -6.12 4.07 10.54
C LEU A 243 -4.61 4.34 10.57
N MET A 244 -3.86 3.94 9.53
CA MET A 244 -2.45 4.32 9.38
C MET A 244 -2.31 5.84 9.21
N HIS A 245 -3.03 6.46 8.27
CA HIS A 245 -3.06 7.92 8.16
C HIS A 245 -3.45 8.59 9.49
N GLY A 246 -4.49 8.07 10.15
CA GLY A 246 -4.98 8.55 11.42
C GLY A 246 -3.95 8.46 12.55
N TYR A 247 -3.18 7.38 12.63
CA TYR A 247 -2.14 7.20 13.64
C TYR A 247 -1.05 8.29 13.54
N PHE A 248 -0.47 8.48 12.36
CA PHE A 248 0.59 9.48 12.15
C PHE A 248 0.04 10.92 12.16
N GLY A 249 -1.16 11.12 11.62
CA GLY A 249 -1.87 12.41 11.68
C GLY A 249 -2.20 12.82 13.12
N LEU A 250 -2.60 11.88 13.97
CA LEU A 250 -2.84 12.13 15.40
C LEU A 250 -1.57 12.63 16.09
N TRP A 251 -0.42 12.03 15.82
CA TRP A 251 0.86 12.49 16.38
C TRP A 251 1.23 13.90 15.94
N LEU A 252 0.98 14.25 14.68
CA LEU A 252 1.17 15.61 14.18
C LEU A 252 0.29 16.62 14.94
N VAL A 253 -0.98 16.28 15.21
CA VAL A 253 -1.89 17.13 15.99
C VAL A 253 -1.44 17.21 17.46
N VAL A 254 -1.04 16.10 18.07
CA VAL A 254 -0.52 16.07 19.44
C VAL A 254 0.70 16.97 19.57
N TRP A 255 1.65 16.89 18.63
CA TRP A 255 2.83 17.76 18.64
C TRP A 255 2.49 19.22 18.39
N LEU A 256 1.45 19.53 17.60
CA LEU A 256 0.99 20.90 17.42
C LEU A 256 0.40 21.48 18.72
N LEU A 257 -0.45 20.70 19.41
CA LEU A 257 -1.18 21.14 20.60
C LEU A 257 -0.35 21.07 21.88
N VAL A 258 0.60 20.13 21.94
CA VAL A 258 1.39 19.79 23.13
C VAL A 258 2.88 19.71 22.77
N PRO A 259 3.55 20.84 22.42
CA PRO A 259 4.92 20.84 21.91
C PRO A 259 5.96 20.20 22.83
N GLN A 260 5.72 20.17 24.14
CA GLN A 260 6.57 19.52 25.13
C GLN A 260 6.67 17.99 24.97
N THR A 261 5.81 17.37 24.15
CA THR A 261 5.86 15.93 23.82
C THR A 261 6.81 15.61 22.65
N ARG A 262 7.36 16.64 21.99
CA ARG A 262 8.36 16.48 20.92
C ARG A 262 9.69 16.05 21.52
N LEU A 263 10.45 15.22 20.80
CA LEU A 263 11.85 14.93 21.19
C LEU A 263 12.69 16.20 21.13
N ALA A 264 13.72 16.28 21.96
CA ALA A 264 14.68 17.37 21.91
C ALA A 264 15.32 17.47 20.51
N GLY A 265 15.36 18.66 19.93
CA GLY A 265 15.90 18.90 18.58
C GLY A 265 14.95 18.52 17.44
N MET A 266 13.73 18.05 17.73
CA MET A 266 12.72 17.78 16.71
C MET A 266 12.11 19.07 16.16
N ASP A 267 12.15 19.22 14.84
CA ASP A 267 11.35 20.19 14.11
C ASP A 267 9.94 19.62 13.79
N LEU A 268 8.94 20.49 13.74
CA LEU A 268 7.62 20.16 13.18
C LEU A 268 7.48 20.96 11.88
N PRO A 269 7.72 20.35 10.70
CA PRO A 269 7.66 21.10 9.46
C PRO A 269 6.26 21.70 9.26
N PRO A 270 6.12 23.02 9.02
CA PRO A 270 4.81 23.68 8.97
C PRO A 270 3.85 23.09 7.94
N PHE A 271 4.38 22.55 6.84
CA PHE A 271 3.59 21.97 5.76
C PHE A 271 3.29 20.48 5.93
N LEU A 272 3.97 19.77 6.84
CA LEU A 272 3.79 18.32 6.98
C LEU A 272 2.37 17.94 7.41
N ILE A 273 1.73 18.77 8.25
CA ILE A 273 0.32 18.59 8.63
C ILE A 273 -0.59 18.74 7.41
N GLY A 274 -0.37 19.78 6.61
CA GLY A 274 -1.14 20.02 5.39
C GLY A 274 -0.97 18.89 4.37
N VAL A 275 0.25 18.38 4.21
CA VAL A 275 0.55 17.23 3.35
C VAL A 275 -0.15 15.97 3.86
N ALA A 276 -0.02 15.62 5.16
CA ALA A 276 -0.68 14.45 5.74
C ALA A 276 -2.21 14.51 5.55
N PHE A 277 -2.81 15.69 5.75
CA PHE A 277 -4.24 15.89 5.51
C PHE A 277 -4.61 15.77 4.03
N ALA A 278 -3.84 16.39 3.13
CA ALA A 278 -4.06 16.30 1.70
C ALA A 278 -4.00 14.85 1.19
N LEU A 279 -3.03 14.05 1.67
CA LEU A 279 -2.89 12.64 1.31
C LEU A 279 -4.07 11.80 1.80
N LEU A 280 -4.56 12.06 3.03
CA LEU A 280 -5.78 11.44 3.53
C LEU A 280 -7.00 11.81 2.69
N VAL A 281 -7.12 13.08 2.26
CA VAL A 281 -8.20 13.53 1.37
C VAL A 281 -8.11 12.85 0.00
N VAL A 282 -6.90 12.73 -0.57
CA VAL A 282 -6.67 12.01 -1.83
C VAL A 282 -7.15 10.56 -1.67
N GLU A 283 -6.72 9.87 -0.62
CA GLU A 283 -7.16 8.49 -0.37
C GLU A 283 -8.67 8.37 -0.17
N ALA A 284 -9.26 9.26 0.64
CA ALA A 284 -10.70 9.26 0.89
C ALA A 284 -11.52 9.57 -0.38
N SER A 285 -11.05 10.47 -1.24
CA SER A 285 -11.72 10.82 -2.48
C SER A 285 -11.81 9.65 -3.46
N LEU A 286 -10.77 8.82 -3.51
CA LEU A 286 -10.73 7.61 -4.34
C LEU A 286 -11.72 6.56 -3.85
N VAL A 287 -11.87 6.43 -2.53
CA VAL A 287 -12.90 5.58 -1.91
C VAL A 287 -14.31 6.12 -2.20
N VAL A 288 -14.52 7.44 -2.13
CA VAL A 288 -15.81 8.07 -2.45
C VAL A 288 -16.21 7.83 -3.90
N LEU A 289 -15.27 7.85 -4.85
CA LEU A 289 -15.55 7.51 -6.25
C LEU A 289 -16.07 6.07 -6.42
N VAL A 290 -15.50 5.12 -5.67
CA VAL A 290 -15.99 3.74 -5.63
C VAL A 290 -17.41 3.69 -5.05
N LEU A 291 -17.68 4.40 -3.95
CA LEU A 291 -18.98 4.43 -3.28
C LEU A 291 -20.08 5.10 -4.13
N LEU A 292 -19.80 6.27 -4.73
CA LEU A 292 -20.77 7.02 -5.54
C LEU A 292 -21.21 6.24 -6.78
N ARG A 293 -20.30 5.51 -7.42
CA ARG A 293 -20.64 4.66 -8.57
C ARG A 293 -21.36 3.38 -8.16
N HIS A 294 -21.06 2.79 -7.00
CA HIS A 294 -21.83 1.65 -6.47
C HIS A 294 -23.27 2.02 -6.13
N GLY A 295 -23.50 3.19 -5.51
CA GLY A 295 -24.85 3.69 -5.21
C GLY A 295 -25.70 3.89 -6.48
N ARG A 296 -25.09 4.39 -7.56
CA ARG A 296 -25.76 4.51 -8.88
C ARG A 296 -26.06 3.15 -9.52
N TRP A 297 -25.19 2.15 -9.34
CA TRP A 297 -25.40 0.80 -9.86
C TRP A 297 -26.57 0.07 -9.17
N ILE A 298 -26.73 0.24 -7.85
CA ILE A 298 -27.88 -0.29 -7.10
C ILE A 298 -29.18 0.37 -7.57
N GLY A 299 -29.18 1.69 -7.81
CA GLY A 299 -30.34 2.41 -8.35
C GLY A 299 -30.77 1.91 -9.73
N HIS A 300 -29.83 1.54 -10.59
CA HIS A 300 -30.12 1.03 -11.93
C HIS A 300 -30.72 -0.40 -11.92
N ARG A 301 -30.36 -1.24 -10.94
CA ARG A 301 -30.95 -2.58 -10.76
C ARG A 301 -32.41 -2.52 -10.31
N GLN A 302 -32.82 -1.48 -9.59
CA GLN A 302 -34.21 -1.29 -9.19
C GLN A 302 -35.13 -0.84 -10.34
N GLN A 303 -34.57 -0.43 -11.48
CA GLN A 303 -35.32 0.03 -12.65
C GLN A 303 -35.46 -1.03 -13.76
N LEU A 304 -34.87 -2.22 -13.60
CA LEU A 304 -35.12 -3.33 -14.54
C LEU A 304 -36.51 -3.93 -14.23
N PRO A 305 -37.44 -4.02 -15.21
CA PRO A 305 -38.72 -4.65 -14.97
C PRO A 305 -38.50 -6.10 -14.52
N ARG A 306 -39.13 -6.49 -13.40
CA ARG A 306 -39.21 -7.91 -13.03
C ARG A 306 -39.93 -8.61 -14.18
N ALA A 307 -39.22 -9.45 -14.93
CA ALA A 307 -39.86 -10.36 -15.85
C ALA A 307 -40.83 -11.23 -15.02
N GLU A 308 -42.13 -11.03 -15.21
CA GLU A 308 -43.14 -11.95 -14.70
C GLU A 308 -42.90 -13.31 -15.33
N ILE A 309 -42.43 -14.25 -14.51
CA ILE A 309 -42.34 -15.64 -14.91
C ILE A 309 -43.77 -16.17 -14.87
N THR A 310 -44.48 -16.10 -15.99
CA THR A 310 -45.72 -16.86 -16.19
C THR A 310 -45.34 -18.34 -16.31
N VAL A 311 -45.53 -19.09 -15.23
CA VAL A 311 -45.43 -20.55 -15.24
C VAL A 311 -46.68 -21.10 -15.93
N PRO A 312 -46.57 -21.87 -17.04
CA PRO A 312 -47.73 -22.51 -17.63
C PRO A 312 -48.17 -23.66 -16.71
N VAL A 313 -49.37 -23.58 -16.16
CA VAL A 313 -50.02 -24.69 -15.47
C VAL A 313 -50.41 -25.71 -16.55
N ALA A 314 -49.67 -26.82 -16.63
CA ALA A 314 -50.03 -27.94 -17.48
C ALA A 314 -51.04 -28.83 -16.76
N ASP A 315 -52.33 -28.60 -17.01
CA ASP A 315 -53.36 -29.59 -16.80
C ASP A 315 -53.17 -30.74 -17.80
N ARG A 316 -52.91 -31.95 -17.30
CA ARG A 316 -53.37 -33.18 -17.96
C ARG A 316 -53.46 -34.35 -16.98
N VAL A 317 -54.66 -34.47 -16.44
CA VAL A 317 -55.19 -35.62 -15.72
C VAL A 317 -55.51 -36.76 -16.70
N SER A 318 -55.06 -37.95 -16.32
CA SER A 318 -55.50 -39.32 -16.69
C SER A 318 -56.04 -39.61 -18.10
N GLN A 319 -55.43 -40.59 -18.78
CA GLN A 319 -56.16 -41.77 -19.28
C GLN A 319 -55.25 -43.01 -19.22
N ILE A 320 -55.62 -43.94 -18.33
CA ILE A 320 -55.16 -45.33 -18.31
C ILE A 320 -56.36 -46.19 -18.74
N LYS A 321 -56.11 -47.15 -19.64
CA LYS A 321 -56.75 -48.47 -19.87
C LYS A 321 -57.31 -48.68 -21.29
N PRO A 322 -57.43 -49.94 -21.74
CA PRO A 322 -56.92 -51.21 -21.18
C PRO A 322 -55.69 -51.75 -21.91
#